data_AF-A0AAW3YTS1-F1
#
_entry.id   AF-A0AAW3YTS1-F1
#
_cell.length_a   1.000
_cell.length_b   1.000
_cell.length_c   1.000
_cell.angle_alpha   90.00
_cell.angle_beta   90.00
_cell.angle_gamma   90.00
#
_symmetry.space_group_name_H-M   'P 1'
#
loop_
_entity.id
_entity.type
_entity.pdbx_description
1 polymer ?
#
loop_
_entity_poly.entity_id
_entity_poly.type
_entity_poly.pdbx_seq_one_letter_code
_entity_poly.pdbx_strand_id
1 'polypeptide(L)'
;METTSSQWLFCASQPYCLQITMAPGSEPAPVQLYWRSVRKKASRLYLGAGQESQELGDGDFTVFRLTETQWQTLVEGKADVEPEQWELLPFTLSELAVHPEFATFDFLGMTETGACEK
;
A
#
# COMPACT_ATOMS: atom_id res chain seq x y z
N MET A 1 11.36 -4.58 22.68
CA MET A 1 10.18 -4.92 21.88
C MET A 1 10.49 -4.42 20.48
N GLU A 2 10.98 -5.31 19.64
CA GLU A 2 11.17 -5.04 18.23
C GLU A 2 9.79 -4.79 17.63
N THR A 3 9.50 -3.55 17.27
CA THR A 3 8.29 -3.21 16.51
C THR A 3 8.53 -3.69 15.09
N THR A 4 8.33 -4.99 14.87
CA THR A 4 8.30 -5.58 13.53
C THR A 4 7.19 -4.88 12.76
N SER A 5 7.57 -3.90 11.96
CA SER A 5 6.64 -3.19 11.10
C SER A 5 6.39 -4.08 9.90
N SER A 6 5.15 -4.50 9.70
CA SER A 6 4.80 -5.32 8.53
C SER A 6 4.59 -4.41 7.34
N GLN A 7 5.31 -4.67 6.25
CA GLN A 7 5.04 -4.01 4.97
C GLN A 7 3.89 -4.74 4.30
N TRP A 8 2.79 -4.05 4.13
CA TRP A 8 1.60 -4.62 3.51
C TRP A 8 1.59 -4.25 2.06
N LEU A 9 1.19 -5.23 1.25
CA LEU A 9 1.11 -5.07 -0.18
C LEU A 9 -0.34 -5.15 -0.62
N PHE A 10 -0.70 -4.15 -1.39
CA PHE A 10 -2.05 -3.89 -1.80
C PHE A 10 -2.11 -3.78 -3.32
N CYS A 11 -3.09 -4.41 -3.93
CA CYS A 11 -3.38 -4.27 -5.36
C CYS A 11 -4.39 -3.14 -5.53
N ALA A 12 -4.03 -2.15 -6.36
CA ALA A 12 -4.98 -1.17 -6.86
C ALA A 12 -5.57 -1.67 -8.19
N SER A 13 -6.19 -0.80 -8.98
CA SER A 13 -6.57 -1.16 -10.36
C SER A 13 -5.31 -1.53 -11.17
N GLN A 14 -5.43 -2.53 -12.04
CA GLN A 14 -4.34 -2.99 -12.89
C GLN A 14 -3.78 -1.80 -13.71
N PRO A 15 -2.45 -1.61 -13.78
CA PRO A 15 -1.36 -2.48 -13.33
C PRO A 15 -0.61 -1.95 -12.10
N TYR A 16 -1.30 -1.32 -11.15
CA TYR A 16 -0.64 -0.67 -10.02
C TYR A 16 -0.79 -1.44 -8.70
N CYS A 17 0.31 -1.53 -7.96
CA CYS A 17 0.34 -2.02 -6.59
C CYS A 17 0.86 -0.93 -5.65
N LEU A 18 0.42 -0.97 -4.41
CA LEU A 18 0.82 -0.05 -3.36
C LEU A 18 1.39 -0.84 -2.19
N GLN A 19 2.58 -0.46 -1.75
CA GLN A 19 3.17 -0.97 -0.52
C GLN A 19 3.07 0.10 0.55
N ILE A 20 2.58 -0.28 1.72
CA ILE A 20 2.39 0.63 2.85
C ILE A 20 2.89 -0.06 4.11
N THR A 21 3.56 0.70 4.97
CA THR A 21 3.93 0.20 6.29
C THR A 21 2.73 0.33 7.24
N MET A 22 2.19 -0.81 7.67
CA MET A 22 1.09 -0.85 8.62
C MET A 22 1.60 -1.06 10.04
N ALA A 23 0.87 -0.52 11.01
CA ALA A 23 1.14 -0.77 12.41
C ALA A 23 0.95 -2.28 12.72
N PRO A 24 1.81 -2.86 13.59
CA PRO A 24 1.68 -4.25 13.99
C PRO A 24 0.33 -4.45 14.72
N GLY A 25 -0.48 -5.39 14.21
CA GLY A 25 -1.79 -5.73 14.79
C GLY A 25 -3.01 -5.33 13.95
N SER A 26 -2.82 -4.62 12.82
CA SER A 26 -3.93 -4.38 11.88
C SER A 26 -4.40 -5.68 11.23
N GLU A 27 -5.72 -5.82 11.04
CA GLU A 27 -6.33 -6.99 10.41
C GLU A 27 -6.32 -6.87 8.87
N PRO A 28 -6.07 -7.97 8.13
CA PRO A 28 -6.08 -7.96 6.67
C PRO A 28 -7.49 -7.66 6.17
N ALA A 29 -7.74 -6.39 5.87
CA ALA A 29 -9.00 -5.87 5.39
C ALA A 29 -8.76 -5.07 4.10
N PRO A 30 -9.77 -4.97 3.21
CA PRO A 30 -9.71 -4.04 2.09
C PRO A 30 -9.49 -2.62 2.62
N VAL A 31 -8.52 -1.92 2.04
CA VAL A 31 -8.18 -0.56 2.44
C VAL A 31 -8.65 0.43 1.40
N GLN A 32 -9.01 1.62 1.85
CA GLN A 32 -9.50 2.70 0.99
C GLN A 32 -8.84 4.01 1.32
N LEU A 33 -8.62 4.82 0.29
CA LEU A 33 -8.09 6.16 0.46
C LEU A 33 -9.22 7.19 0.49
N TYR A 34 -9.13 8.09 1.46
CA TYR A 34 -10.09 9.17 1.56
C TYR A 34 -9.46 10.42 2.16
N TRP A 35 -9.99 11.56 1.71
CA TRP A 35 -9.60 12.85 2.24
C TRP A 35 -10.35 13.12 3.54
N ARG A 36 -9.63 13.54 4.57
CA ARG A 36 -10.22 14.07 5.80
C ARG A 36 -9.82 15.53 5.97
N SER A 37 -10.82 16.37 6.20
CA SER A 37 -10.58 17.77 6.58
C SER A 37 -10.13 17.82 8.04
N VAL A 38 -8.90 18.28 8.26
CA VAL A 38 -8.37 18.51 9.60
C VAL A 38 -8.58 19.98 9.98
N ARG A 39 -8.76 20.28 11.29
CA ARG A 39 -9.01 21.66 11.76
C ARG A 39 -7.92 22.59 11.21
N LYS A 40 -8.34 23.68 10.53
CA LYS A 40 -7.52 24.67 9.78
C LYS A 40 -7.17 24.32 8.31
N LYS A 41 -8.18 24.04 7.48
CA LYS A 41 -8.11 24.07 5.99
C LYS A 41 -7.09 23.14 5.30
N ALA A 42 -6.39 22.27 6.04
CA ALA A 42 -5.55 21.25 5.44
C ALA A 42 -6.38 19.96 5.27
N SER A 43 -6.57 19.55 4.02
CA SER A 43 -7.03 18.19 3.70
C SER A 43 -5.82 17.27 3.80
N ARG A 44 -5.95 16.18 4.56
CA ARG A 44 -4.93 15.12 4.63
C ARG A 44 -5.52 13.83 4.10
N LEU A 45 -4.71 13.05 3.41
CA LEU A 45 -5.12 11.75 2.89
C LEU A 45 -4.99 10.72 4.01
N TYR A 46 -6.03 9.92 4.20
CA TYR A 46 -6.05 8.84 5.16
C TYR A 46 -6.28 7.53 4.43
N LEU A 47 -5.61 6.50 4.90
CA LEU A 47 -5.86 5.11 4.56
C LEU A 47 -6.78 4.53 5.64
N GLY A 48 -7.98 4.13 5.25
CA GLY A 48 -8.91 3.42 6.10
C GLY A 48 -8.78 1.92 5.91
N ALA A 49 -8.57 1.18 7.00
CA ALA A 49 -8.58 -0.28 7.06
C ALA A 49 -9.64 -0.71 8.08
N GLY A 50 -10.84 -1.04 7.63
CA GLY A 50 -11.96 -1.36 8.53
C GLY A 50 -12.32 -0.21 9.47
N GLN A 51 -12.11 -0.40 10.79
CA GLN A 51 -12.34 0.63 11.81
C GLN A 51 -11.10 1.51 12.06
N GLU A 52 -9.95 1.13 11.53
CA GLU A 52 -8.69 1.85 11.69
C GLU A 52 -8.52 2.85 10.55
N SER A 53 -7.90 3.99 10.86
CA SER A 53 -7.52 4.96 9.83
C SER A 53 -6.15 5.54 10.16
N GLN A 54 -5.22 5.44 9.22
CA GLN A 54 -3.89 6.00 9.32
C GLN A 54 -3.75 7.21 8.39
N GLU A 55 -3.11 8.27 8.87
CA GLU A 55 -2.72 9.40 8.02
C GLU A 55 -1.57 8.95 7.11
N LEU A 56 -1.68 9.25 5.81
CA LEU A 56 -0.56 9.06 4.89
C LEU A 56 0.19 10.37 4.70
N GLY A 57 1.52 10.29 4.76
CA GLY A 57 2.44 11.31 4.30
C GLY A 57 3.15 10.89 3.02
N ASP A 58 3.90 11.84 2.46
CA ASP A 58 4.79 11.57 1.32
C ASP A 58 5.97 10.74 1.84
N GLY A 59 6.11 9.52 1.32
CA GLY A 59 7.12 8.53 1.77
C GLY A 59 6.61 7.43 2.71
N ASP A 60 5.35 7.50 3.18
CA ASP A 60 4.72 6.40 3.93
C ASP A 60 4.22 5.25 3.03
N PHE A 61 4.23 5.48 1.71
CA PHE A 61 3.78 4.55 0.69
C PHE A 61 4.76 4.48 -0.47
N THR A 62 4.76 3.34 -1.14
CA THR A 62 5.52 3.12 -2.38
C THR A 62 4.59 2.56 -3.44
N VAL A 63 4.47 3.24 -4.57
CA VAL A 63 3.71 2.74 -5.72
C VAL A 63 4.65 1.94 -6.62
N PHE A 64 4.18 0.76 -7.00
CA PHE A 64 4.83 -0.10 -7.96
C PHE A 64 3.93 -0.29 -9.17
N ARG A 65 4.54 -0.30 -10.35
CA ARG A 65 3.89 -0.69 -11.59
C ARG A 65 4.34 -2.08 -11.96
N LEU A 66 3.37 -2.97 -12.12
CA LEU A 66 3.61 -4.33 -12.56
C LEU A 66 3.50 -4.40 -14.08
N THR A 67 4.25 -5.32 -14.66
CA THR A 67 3.99 -5.78 -16.03
C THR A 67 2.77 -6.70 -16.05
N GLU A 68 2.14 -6.88 -17.21
CA GLU A 68 0.98 -7.78 -17.36
C GLU A 68 1.29 -9.19 -16.83
N THR A 69 2.49 -9.71 -17.10
CA THR A 69 2.95 -11.01 -16.62
C THR A 69 3.09 -11.08 -15.10
N GLN A 70 3.61 -10.01 -14.47
CA GLN A 70 3.72 -9.92 -13.01
C GLN A 70 2.33 -9.85 -12.36
N TRP A 71 1.42 -9.05 -12.94
CA TRP A 71 0.03 -8.93 -12.48
C TRP A 71 -0.69 -10.27 -12.54
N GLN A 72 -0.60 -11.00 -13.66
CA GLN A 72 -1.20 -12.32 -13.80
C GLN A 72 -0.65 -13.31 -12.77
N THR A 73 0.68 -13.34 -12.56
CA THR A 73 1.30 -14.23 -11.58
C THR A 73 0.84 -13.93 -10.14
N LEU A 74 0.68 -12.65 -9.82
CA LEU A 74 0.23 -12.17 -8.52
C LEU A 74 -1.25 -12.51 -8.26
N VAL A 75 -2.12 -12.24 -9.24
CA VAL A 75 -3.56 -12.57 -9.17
C VAL A 75 -3.78 -14.09 -9.18
N GLU A 76 -2.96 -14.85 -9.90
CA GLU A 76 -3.01 -16.31 -9.95
C GLU A 76 -2.43 -16.96 -8.67
N GLY A 77 -1.95 -16.17 -7.71
CA GLY A 77 -1.50 -16.63 -6.39
C GLY A 77 -0.24 -17.51 -6.44
N LYS A 78 0.61 -17.30 -7.45
CA LYS A 78 1.72 -18.21 -7.79
C LYS A 78 3.12 -17.67 -7.50
N ALA A 79 3.27 -16.43 -7.04
CA ALA A 79 4.59 -15.86 -6.75
C ALA A 79 4.74 -15.46 -5.29
N ASP A 80 5.88 -15.85 -4.70
CA ASP A 80 6.56 -15.08 -3.67
C ASP A 80 6.71 -13.65 -4.23
N VAL A 81 6.02 -12.71 -3.60
CA VAL A 81 5.91 -11.36 -4.13
C VAL A 81 7.16 -10.59 -3.76
N GLU A 82 8.15 -10.58 -4.66
CA GLU A 82 9.36 -9.80 -4.50
C GLU A 82 9.19 -8.42 -5.16
N PRO A 83 8.86 -7.35 -4.38
CA PRO A 83 8.69 -6.00 -4.93
C PRO A 83 9.98 -5.42 -5.52
N GLU A 84 11.14 -6.03 -5.26
CA GLU A 84 12.45 -5.65 -5.82
C GLU A 84 12.49 -5.72 -7.36
N GLN A 85 11.63 -6.53 -7.98
CA GLN A 85 11.55 -6.67 -9.44
C GLN A 85 10.52 -5.74 -10.11
N TRP A 86 9.80 -4.93 -9.32
CA TRP A 86 8.73 -4.08 -9.82
C TRP A 86 9.24 -2.69 -10.13
N GLU A 87 8.60 -2.03 -11.10
CA GLU A 87 8.95 -0.65 -11.44
C GLU A 87 8.43 0.29 -10.36
N LEU A 88 9.33 0.83 -9.54
CA LEU A 88 8.99 1.82 -8.53
C LEU A 88 8.65 3.15 -9.19
N LEU A 89 7.44 3.63 -8.96
CA LEU A 89 6.98 4.91 -9.48
C LEU A 89 6.95 5.95 -8.35
N PRO A 90 7.67 7.07 -8.49
CA PRO A 90 7.67 8.14 -7.50
C PRO A 90 6.38 8.95 -7.63
N PHE A 91 5.29 8.41 -7.09
CA PHE A 91 4.03 9.13 -6.97
C PHE A 91 4.03 10.01 -5.73
N THR A 92 3.59 11.25 -5.87
CA THR A 92 3.25 12.09 -4.73
C THR A 92 1.89 11.72 -4.17
N LEU A 93 1.66 12.05 -2.90
CA LEU A 93 0.38 11.83 -2.25
C LEU A 93 -0.80 12.53 -2.97
N SER A 94 -0.52 13.68 -3.59
CA SER A 94 -1.51 14.43 -4.36
C SER A 94 -1.89 13.72 -5.65
N GLU A 95 -0.93 13.10 -6.34
CA GLU A 95 -1.20 12.31 -7.54
C GLU A 95 -2.02 11.07 -7.18
N LEU A 96 -1.57 10.31 -6.18
CA LEU A 96 -2.25 9.09 -5.76
C LEU A 96 -3.72 9.34 -5.40
N ALA A 97 -4.02 10.48 -4.81
CA ALA A 97 -5.36 10.87 -4.42
C ALA A 97 -6.26 11.43 -5.54
N VAL A 98 -5.72 11.79 -6.70
CA VAL A 98 -6.54 12.17 -7.87
C VAL A 98 -6.82 11.00 -8.81
N HIS A 99 -6.10 9.90 -8.65
CA HIS A 99 -6.24 8.70 -9.45
C HIS A 99 -7.33 7.78 -8.85
N PRO A 100 -8.47 7.58 -9.52
CA PRO A 100 -9.55 6.72 -9.02
C PRO A 100 -9.12 5.25 -8.93
N GLU A 101 -8.08 4.87 -9.68
CA GLU A 101 -7.45 3.54 -9.67
C GLU A 101 -6.90 3.15 -8.28
N PHE A 102 -6.56 4.16 -7.47
CA PHE A 102 -6.07 4.05 -6.09
C PHE A 102 -7.17 4.34 -5.06
N ALA A 103 -8.44 4.38 -5.43
CA ALA A 103 -9.51 4.64 -4.47
C ALA A 103 -9.74 3.48 -3.49
N THR A 104 -9.54 2.25 -3.97
CA THR A 104 -9.75 1.02 -3.22
C THR A 104 -8.59 0.09 -3.51
N PHE A 105 -8.15 -0.61 -2.48
CA PHE A 105 -7.11 -1.60 -2.62
C PHE A 105 -7.52 -2.92 -2.00
N ASP A 106 -7.16 -3.97 -2.71
CA ASP A 106 -7.31 -5.33 -2.25
C ASP A 106 -6.01 -5.81 -1.60
N PHE A 107 -6.13 -6.52 -0.50
CA PHE A 107 -4.97 -7.00 0.24
C PHE A 107 -4.40 -8.22 -0.49
N LEU A 108 -3.12 -8.14 -0.86
CA LEU A 108 -2.43 -9.23 -1.56
C LEU A 108 -1.64 -10.11 -0.60
N GLY A 109 -1.02 -9.49 0.40
CA GLY A 109 -0.12 -10.17 1.30
C GLY A 109 0.70 -9.20 2.14
N MET A 110 1.45 -9.77 3.06
CA MET A 110 2.44 -9.04 3.85
C MET A 110 3.81 -9.47 3.36
N THR A 111 4.65 -8.50 3.00
CA THR A 111 6.08 -8.74 2.89
C THR A 111 6.66 -8.52 4.27
N GLU A 112 7.06 -9.60 4.93
CA GLU A 112 7.88 -9.49 6.11
C GLU A 112 9.23 -8.94 5.65
N THR A 113 9.53 -7.67 5.98
CA THR A 113 10.91 -7.20 5.94
C THR A 113 11.63 -7.92 7.06
N GLY A 114 11.94 -9.19 6.85
CA GLY A 114 12.86 -9.93 7.70
C GLY A 114 14.15 -9.13 7.68
N ALA A 115 14.46 -8.47 8.79
CA ALA A 115 15.84 -8.19 9.08
C ALA A 115 16.55 -9.55 8.92
N CYS A 116 17.39 -9.65 7.89
CA CYS A 116 18.26 -10.79 7.70
C CYS A 116 19.19 -10.81 8.92
N GLU A 117 18.74 -11.45 10.00
CA GLU A 117 19.59 -11.81 11.11
C GLU A 117 20.46 -12.96 10.62
N LYS A 118 21.75 -12.63 10.56
CA LYS A 118 22.82 -13.42 9.99
C LYS A 118 23.26 -14.56 10.90
#